data_AF-A0A1H5UG99-F1
#
_entry.id   AF-A0A1H5UG99-F1
#
_cell.length_a   1.000
_cell.length_b   1.000
_cell.length_c   1.000
_cell.angle_alpha   90.00
_cell.angle_beta   90.00
_cell.angle_gamma   90.00
#
_symmetry.space_group_name_H-M   'P 1'
#
loop_
_entity.id
_entity.type
_entity.pdbx_description
1 polymer ?
#
loop_
_entity_poly.entity_id
_entity_poly.type
_entity_poly.pdbx_seq_one_letter_code
_entity_poly.pdbx_strand_id
1 'polypeptide(L)'
;MNHDLFEVEILRASRLRLSQLIDTVNHELLFTIPENFNNNIIWQIGHCITSQQRHMYMRSGLPMHISQEFMETFKIGTSPGSWITRPDVHEVKHALLFTVEQLREDLKSGVFVRYKPFSLPIGIHISNHLQALQAAIFHEAEHSGIIFSYLKLLQK
;
A
#
# COMPACT_ATOMS: atom_id res chain seq x y z
N MET A 1 9.52 -17.40 -16.27
CA MET A 1 8.51 -16.40 -15.85
C MET A 1 8.94 -15.06 -16.42
N ASN A 2 8.02 -14.28 -16.97
CA ASN A 2 8.31 -12.88 -17.32
C ASN A 2 8.71 -12.15 -16.03
N HIS A 3 9.78 -11.34 -16.04
CA HIS A 3 10.37 -10.76 -14.83
C HIS A 3 9.34 -10.02 -13.95
N ASP A 4 8.47 -9.26 -14.58
CA ASP A 4 7.45 -8.42 -13.93
C ASP A 4 6.38 -9.24 -13.21
N LEU A 5 6.11 -10.46 -13.70
CA LEU A 5 5.19 -11.39 -13.04
C LEU A 5 5.77 -11.91 -11.73
N PHE A 6 7.09 -12.02 -11.60
CA PHE A 6 7.69 -12.41 -10.32
C PHE A 6 7.63 -11.26 -9.30
N GLU A 7 7.87 -10.03 -9.73
CA GLU A 7 7.80 -8.84 -8.86
C GLU A 7 6.40 -8.65 -8.25
N VAL A 8 5.34 -8.79 -9.05
CA VAL A 8 3.98 -8.69 -8.52
C VAL A 8 3.64 -9.84 -7.56
N GLU A 9 4.22 -11.03 -7.72
CA GLU A 9 4.04 -12.13 -6.75
C GLU A 9 4.75 -11.83 -5.42
N ILE A 10 5.86 -11.10 -5.41
CA ILE A 10 6.48 -10.62 -4.15
C ILE A 10 5.53 -9.66 -3.43
N LEU A 11 4.99 -8.68 -4.15
CA LEU A 11 4.01 -7.73 -3.59
C LEU A 11 2.79 -8.47 -3.05
N ARG A 12 2.27 -9.45 -3.81
CA ARG A 12 1.15 -10.29 -3.42
C ARG A 12 1.44 -11.08 -2.14
N ALA A 13 2.61 -11.70 -2.02
CA ALA A 13 3.02 -12.43 -0.82
C ALA A 13 3.09 -11.51 0.42
N SER A 14 3.63 -10.30 0.26
CA SER A 14 3.63 -9.26 1.30
C SER A 14 2.20 -8.92 1.75
N ARG A 15 1.30 -8.67 0.80
CA ARG A 15 -0.11 -8.33 1.09
C ARG A 15 -0.90 -9.46 1.72
N LEU A 16 -0.65 -10.71 1.34
CA LEU A 16 -1.23 -11.88 2.02
C LEU A 16 -0.77 -11.96 3.48
N ARG A 17 0.51 -11.69 3.76
CA ARG A 17 1.03 -11.64 5.13
C ARG A 17 0.40 -10.52 5.95
N LEU A 18 0.24 -9.32 5.38
CA LEU A 18 -0.44 -8.20 6.03
C LEU A 18 -1.93 -8.48 6.24
N SER A 19 -2.60 -9.17 5.31
CA SER A 19 -3.98 -9.63 5.49
C SER A 19 -4.11 -10.62 6.65
N GLN A 20 -3.21 -11.59 6.78
CA GLN A 20 -3.18 -12.52 7.90
C GLN A 20 -2.92 -11.81 9.23
N LEU A 21 -2.08 -10.77 9.23
CA LEU A 21 -1.87 -9.93 10.40
C LEU A 21 -3.16 -9.24 10.84
N ILE A 22 -3.93 -8.67 9.91
CA ILE A 22 -5.24 -8.05 10.21
C ILE A 22 -6.17 -9.06 10.90
N ASP A 23 -6.16 -10.32 10.45
CA ASP A 23 -7.04 -11.37 11.00
C ASP A 23 -6.60 -11.89 12.38
N THR A 24 -5.32 -11.78 12.72
CA THR A 24 -4.75 -12.41 13.91
C THR A 24 -4.48 -11.44 15.06
N VAL A 25 -4.28 -10.16 14.75
CA VAL A 25 -4.03 -9.10 15.73
C VAL A 25 -5.34 -8.63 16.34
N ASN A 26 -5.34 -8.34 17.65
CA ASN A 26 -6.48 -7.73 18.32
C ASN A 26 -6.88 -6.43 17.58
N HIS A 27 -8.17 -6.32 17.26
CA HIS A 27 -8.73 -5.18 16.53
C HIS A 27 -8.37 -3.82 17.14
N GLU A 28 -8.28 -3.69 18.46
CA GLU A 28 -7.87 -2.43 19.11
C GLU A 28 -6.42 -2.06 18.74
N LEU A 29 -5.50 -3.02 18.75
CA LEU A 29 -4.09 -2.80 18.42
C LEU A 29 -3.87 -2.32 16.98
N LEU A 30 -4.77 -2.68 16.05
CA LEU A 30 -4.71 -2.20 14.67
C LEU A 30 -4.81 -0.67 14.58
N PHE A 31 -5.51 -0.05 15.54
CA PHE A 31 -5.76 1.39 15.60
C PHE A 31 -4.93 2.13 16.64
N THR A 32 -4.29 1.43 17.57
CA THR A 32 -3.42 2.03 18.57
C THR A 32 -2.18 2.64 17.92
N ILE A 33 -1.89 3.89 18.29
CA ILE A 33 -0.68 4.60 17.90
C ILE A 33 0.39 4.33 18.97
N PRO A 34 1.54 3.72 18.63
CA PRO A 34 2.61 3.55 19.60
C PRO A 34 3.20 4.90 20.03
N GLU A 35 3.77 4.94 21.23
CA GLU A 35 4.37 6.16 21.79
C GLU A 35 5.43 6.75 20.85
N ASN A 36 5.43 8.08 20.68
CA ASN A 36 6.30 8.84 19.77
C ASN A 36 6.03 8.66 18.26
N PHE A 37 4.96 7.95 17.88
CA PHE A 37 4.49 7.90 16.50
C PHE A 37 3.21 8.70 16.33
N ASN A 38 2.83 8.97 15.08
CA ASN A 38 1.62 9.72 14.73
C ASN A 38 0.65 8.91 13.88
N ASN A 39 0.92 7.62 13.61
CA ASN A 39 0.07 6.75 12.81
C ASN A 39 0.00 5.33 13.41
N ASN A 40 -0.84 4.47 12.83
CA ASN A 40 -1.11 3.12 13.32
C ASN A 40 -1.05 2.09 12.18
N ILE A 41 -1.25 0.81 12.50
CA ILE A 41 -1.13 -0.30 11.54
C ILE A 41 -2.10 -0.12 10.36
N ILE A 42 -3.35 0.25 10.60
CA ILE A 42 -4.34 0.46 9.52
C ILE A 42 -3.90 1.58 8.58
N TRP A 43 -3.38 2.69 9.12
CA TRP A 43 -2.84 3.77 8.30
C TRP A 43 -1.68 3.29 7.42
N GLN A 44 -0.75 2.53 8.00
CA GLN A 44 0.41 2.01 7.24
C GLN A 44 -0.02 1.12 6.06
N ILE A 45 -0.99 0.22 6.28
CA ILE A 45 -1.50 -0.68 5.23
C ILE A 45 -2.27 0.11 4.17
N GLY A 46 -3.19 0.99 4.57
CA GLY A 46 -3.94 1.85 3.65
C GLY A 46 -3.02 2.76 2.83
N HIS A 47 -1.92 3.23 3.43
CA HIS A 47 -0.94 4.06 2.75
C HIS A 47 -0.21 3.29 1.63
N CYS A 48 0.21 2.05 1.88
CA CYS A 48 0.82 1.20 0.84
C CYS A 48 -0.10 1.00 -0.37
N ILE A 49 -1.39 0.72 -0.13
CA ILE A 49 -2.40 0.57 -1.19
C ILE A 49 -2.50 1.87 -1.98
N THR A 50 -2.66 3.00 -1.29
CA THR A 50 -2.83 4.32 -1.92
C THR A 50 -1.61 4.73 -2.73
N SER A 51 -0.40 4.51 -2.21
CA SER A 51 0.85 4.82 -2.89
C SER A 51 1.05 3.97 -4.15
N GLN A 52 0.76 2.67 -4.09
CA GLN A 52 0.82 1.79 -5.27
C GLN A 52 -0.21 2.23 -6.33
N GLN A 53 -1.45 2.52 -5.94
CA GLN A 53 -2.50 2.98 -6.86
C GLN A 53 -2.12 4.30 -7.54
N ARG A 54 -1.58 5.26 -6.79
CA ARG A 54 -1.12 6.55 -7.35
C ARG A 54 0.08 6.38 -8.27
N HIS A 55 1.07 5.57 -7.89
CA HIS A 55 2.30 5.43 -8.67
C HIS A 55 2.14 4.55 -9.89
N MET A 56 1.29 3.53 -9.86
CA MET A 56 1.07 2.67 -11.02
C MET A 56 -0.09 3.17 -11.91
N TYR A 57 -1.29 3.35 -11.36
CA TYR A 57 -2.48 3.62 -12.17
C TYR A 57 -2.59 5.09 -12.56
N MET A 58 -2.60 6.01 -11.58
CA MET A 58 -2.76 7.44 -11.86
C MET A 58 -1.62 7.99 -12.74
N ARG A 59 -0.37 7.56 -12.52
CA ARG A 59 0.75 7.97 -13.39
C ARG A 59 0.66 7.37 -14.80
N SER A 60 0.01 6.23 -14.98
CA SER A 60 -0.29 5.68 -16.30
C SER A 60 -1.50 6.28 -16.99
N GLY A 61 -2.22 7.20 -16.32
CA GLY A 61 -3.48 7.73 -16.83
C GLY A 61 -4.63 6.72 -16.77
N LEU A 62 -4.50 5.68 -15.94
CA LEU A 62 -5.53 4.69 -15.67
C LEU A 62 -6.32 5.07 -14.41
N PRO A 63 -7.61 4.70 -14.32
CA PRO A 63 -8.38 4.87 -13.09
C PRO A 63 -7.76 4.04 -11.96
N MET A 64 -7.80 4.56 -10.75
CA MET A 64 -7.44 3.78 -9.57
C MET A 64 -8.59 2.87 -9.16
N HIS A 65 -8.26 1.76 -8.52
CA HIS A 65 -9.18 0.76 -8.01
C HIS A 65 -9.57 0.98 -6.53
N ILE A 66 -9.42 2.22 -6.06
CA ILE A 66 -9.81 2.67 -4.72
C ILE A 66 -10.66 3.94 -4.84
N SER A 67 -11.53 4.18 -3.87
CA SER A 67 -12.37 5.37 -3.84
C SER A 67 -11.52 6.63 -3.60
N GLN A 68 -12.07 7.79 -3.96
CA GLN A 68 -11.45 9.08 -3.62
C GLN A 68 -11.34 9.25 -2.10
N GLU A 69 -12.35 8.82 -1.34
CA GLU A 69 -12.35 8.86 0.12
C GLU A 69 -11.23 7.99 0.72
N PHE A 70 -11.02 6.79 0.20
CA PHE A 70 -9.92 5.91 0.62
C PHE A 70 -8.57 6.60 0.35
N MET A 71 -8.38 7.16 -0.84
CA MET A 71 -7.16 7.89 -1.17
C MET A 71 -6.94 9.09 -0.23
N GLU A 72 -7.97 9.89 0.02
CA GLU A 72 -7.87 11.06 0.90
C GLU A 72 -7.58 10.67 2.36
N THR A 73 -8.06 9.51 2.80
CA THR A 73 -7.83 8.97 4.15
C THR A 73 -6.38 8.54 4.36
N PHE A 74 -5.74 7.96 3.35
CA PHE A 74 -4.45 7.28 3.47
C PHE A 74 -3.29 7.88 2.64
N LYS A 75 -3.51 8.99 1.93
CA LYS A 75 -2.43 9.65 1.19
C LYS A 75 -1.35 10.20 2.12
N ILE A 76 -0.15 10.38 1.57
CA ILE A 76 0.95 11.05 2.27
C ILE A 76 0.49 12.37 2.89
N GLY A 77 0.91 12.62 4.14
CA GLY A 77 0.55 13.81 4.90
C GLY A 77 -0.69 13.65 5.78
N THR A 78 -1.43 12.54 5.70
CA THR A 78 -2.49 12.23 6.65
C THR A 78 -2.01 11.38 7.82
N SER A 79 -2.87 11.25 8.80
CA SER A 79 -2.70 10.40 9.98
C SER A 79 -4.07 10.04 10.58
N PRO A 80 -4.15 9.10 11.54
CA PRO A 80 -5.38 8.86 12.28
C PRO A 80 -5.98 10.11 12.95
N GLY A 81 -5.14 11.08 13.33
CA GLY A 81 -5.60 12.35 13.89
C GLY A 81 -6.27 13.28 12.87
N SER A 82 -6.13 13.01 11.57
CA SER A 82 -6.76 13.76 10.48
C SER A 82 -7.99 13.05 9.89
N TRP A 83 -8.31 11.84 10.35
CA TRP A 83 -9.45 11.08 9.84
C TRP A 83 -10.77 11.73 10.22
N ILE A 84 -11.63 11.95 9.22
CA ILE A 84 -13.01 12.41 9.45
C ILE A 84 -13.81 11.29 10.12
N THR A 85 -13.63 10.07 9.62
CA THR A 85 -14.27 8.85 10.13
C THR A 85 -13.21 7.77 10.28
N ARG A 86 -13.33 6.94 11.32
CA ARG A 86 -12.47 5.76 11.48
C ARG A 86 -12.67 4.82 10.27
N PRO A 87 -11.60 4.44 9.55
CA PRO A 87 -11.70 3.54 8.41
C PRO A 87 -12.20 2.16 8.80
N ASP A 88 -12.96 1.53 7.90
CA ASP A 88 -13.37 0.14 8.05
C ASP A 88 -12.18 -0.79 7.75
N VAL A 89 -11.81 -1.62 8.72
CA VAL A 89 -10.74 -2.62 8.57
C VAL A 89 -11.06 -3.63 7.47
N HIS A 90 -12.33 -3.99 7.31
CA HIS A 90 -12.76 -4.90 6.25
C HIS A 90 -12.57 -4.29 4.87
N GLU A 91 -12.86 -2.99 4.71
CA GLU A 91 -12.60 -2.26 3.46
C GLU A 91 -11.09 -2.21 3.17
N VAL A 92 -10.26 -1.89 4.16
CA VAL A 92 -8.79 -1.83 4.00
C VAL A 92 -8.23 -3.20 3.62
N LYS A 93 -8.67 -4.27 4.28
CA LYS A 93 -8.26 -5.64 3.97
C LYS A 93 -8.73 -6.07 2.57
N HIS A 94 -9.97 -5.76 2.21
CA HIS A 94 -10.50 -6.05 0.88
C HIS A 94 -9.68 -5.33 -0.19
N ALA A 95 -9.46 -4.02 -0.05
CA ALA A 95 -8.66 -3.23 -0.98
C ALA A 95 -7.22 -3.75 -1.09
N LEU A 96 -6.61 -4.19 0.03
CA LEU A 96 -5.27 -4.76 0.06
C LEU A 96 -5.12 -5.94 -0.91
N LEU A 97 -6.05 -6.89 -0.85
CA LEU A 97 -6.04 -8.11 -1.67
C LEU A 97 -6.54 -7.83 -3.09
N PHE A 98 -7.65 -7.11 -3.23
CA PHE A 98 -8.26 -6.81 -4.52
C PHE A 98 -7.29 -6.07 -5.44
N THR A 99 -6.63 -5.03 -4.94
CA THR A 99 -5.79 -4.18 -5.79
C THR A 99 -4.51 -4.87 -6.27
N VAL A 100 -4.00 -5.90 -5.58
CA VAL A 100 -2.82 -6.66 -6.06
C VAL A 100 -3.21 -7.74 -7.06
N GLU A 101 -4.37 -8.37 -6.90
CA GLU A 101 -4.87 -9.30 -7.92
C GLU A 101 -5.23 -8.57 -9.20
N GLN A 102 -5.86 -7.39 -9.10
CA GLN A 102 -6.15 -6.55 -10.26
C GLN A 102 -4.87 -6.11 -10.96
N LEU A 103 -3.86 -5.65 -10.20
CA LEU A 103 -2.54 -5.30 -10.75
C LEU A 103 -1.91 -6.47 -11.52
N ARG A 104 -2.01 -7.69 -10.98
CA ARG A 104 -1.47 -8.88 -11.63
C ARG A 104 -2.14 -9.17 -12.98
N GLU A 105 -3.46 -9.04 -13.07
CA GLU A 105 -4.18 -9.23 -14.33
C GLU A 105 -3.94 -8.07 -15.32
N ASP A 106 -3.81 -6.85 -14.83
CA ASP A 106 -3.51 -5.66 -15.64
C ASP A 106 -2.09 -5.71 -16.25
N LEU A 107 -1.11 -6.20 -15.49
CA LEU A 107 0.25 -6.44 -16.00
C LEU A 107 0.25 -7.49 -17.13
N LYS A 108 -0.54 -8.57 -17.00
CA LYS A 108 -0.66 -9.60 -18.04
C LYS A 108 -1.36 -9.10 -19.30
N SER A 109 -2.38 -8.26 -19.13
CA SER A 109 -3.14 -7.71 -20.25
C SER A 109 -2.45 -6.53 -20.94
N GLY A 110 -1.36 -6.00 -20.35
CA GLY A 110 -0.53 -4.98 -20.98
C GLY A 110 -1.18 -3.59 -21.03
N VAL A 111 -2.08 -3.28 -20.09
CA VAL A 111 -2.81 -1.98 -20.08
C VAL A 111 -1.90 -0.78 -19.76
N PHE A 112 -0.73 -1.01 -19.16
CA PHE A 112 0.23 0.03 -18.78
C PHE A 112 1.09 0.52 -19.96
N VAL A 113 0.46 1.19 -20.93
CA VAL A 113 1.12 1.66 -22.16
C VAL A 113 1.81 3.02 -21.99
N ARG A 114 1.19 3.94 -21.25
CA ARG A 114 1.71 5.29 -20.99
C ARG A 114 2.12 5.42 -19.53
N TYR A 115 3.06 6.31 -19.25
CA TYR A 115 3.51 6.59 -17.89
C TYR A 115 4.05 8.00 -17.77
N LYS A 116 3.64 8.73 -16.73
CA LYS A 116 4.14 10.06 -16.39
C LYS A 116 5.28 9.92 -15.36
N PRO A 117 6.55 10.20 -15.73
CA PRO A 117 7.69 10.03 -14.84
C PRO A 117 7.61 10.89 -13.59
N PHE A 118 8.31 10.46 -12.53
CA PHE A 118 8.46 11.22 -11.29
C PHE A 118 9.75 10.84 -10.56
N SER A 119 10.12 11.61 -9.55
CA SER A 119 11.28 11.29 -8.70
C SER A 119 10.83 11.05 -7.27
N LEU A 120 11.44 10.05 -6.64
CA LEU A 120 11.30 9.81 -5.20
C LEU A 120 12.24 10.75 -4.42
N PRO A 121 11.91 11.12 -3.18
CA PRO A 121 12.77 11.96 -2.34
C PRO A 121 14.18 11.40 -2.11
N ILE A 122 14.34 10.07 -2.23
CA ILE A 122 15.61 9.36 -2.12
C ILE A 122 16.52 9.49 -3.36
N GLY A 123 16.19 10.37 -4.31
CA GLY A 123 17.02 10.64 -5.49
C GLY A 123 16.86 9.66 -6.66
N ILE A 124 15.86 8.78 -6.62
CA ILE A 124 15.57 7.82 -7.69
C ILE A 124 14.54 8.39 -8.67
N HIS A 125 14.83 8.29 -9.97
CA HIS A 125 13.89 8.66 -11.04
C HIS A 125 13.13 7.43 -11.55
N ILE A 126 11.79 7.52 -11.53
CA ILE A 126 10.88 6.47 -11.99
C ILE A 126 10.30 6.88 -13.34
N SER A 127 10.62 6.13 -14.38
CA SER A 127 10.32 6.46 -15.78
C SER A 127 9.23 5.60 -16.40
N ASN A 128 8.92 4.43 -15.83
CA ASN A 128 7.91 3.50 -16.34
C ASN A 128 7.22 2.71 -15.22
N HIS A 129 6.19 1.94 -15.58
CA HIS A 129 5.37 1.17 -14.64
C HIS A 129 6.12 0.01 -13.97
N LEU A 130 7.15 -0.56 -14.61
CA LEU A 130 7.98 -1.61 -14.00
C LEU A 130 8.85 -1.05 -12.88
N GLN A 131 9.50 0.09 -13.12
CA GLN A 131 10.22 0.82 -12.07
C GLN A 131 9.28 1.27 -10.96
N ALA A 132 8.02 1.62 -11.30
CA ALA A 132 7.00 1.94 -10.31
C ALA A 132 6.61 0.75 -9.43
N LEU A 133 6.51 -0.46 -10.02
CA LEU A 133 6.27 -1.70 -9.29
C LEU A 133 7.40 -2.01 -8.31
N GLN A 134 8.65 -1.92 -8.76
CA GLN A 134 9.84 -2.07 -7.92
C GLN A 134 9.84 -1.07 -6.75
N ALA A 135 9.55 0.21 -7.05
CA ALA A 135 9.43 1.24 -6.02
C ALA A 135 8.29 0.96 -5.03
N ALA A 136 7.15 0.44 -5.50
CA ALA A 136 6.03 0.06 -4.64
C ALA A 136 6.37 -1.10 -3.71
N ILE A 137 7.12 -2.11 -4.20
CA ILE A 137 7.60 -3.24 -3.39
C ILE A 137 8.56 -2.76 -2.31
N PHE A 138 9.54 -1.91 -2.67
CA PHE A 138 10.47 -1.32 -1.72
C PHE A 138 9.72 -0.52 -0.62
N HIS A 139 8.82 0.35 -1.03
CA HIS A 139 8.00 1.15 -0.12
C HIS A 139 7.15 0.26 0.80
N GLU A 140 6.49 -0.78 0.29
CA GLU A 140 5.71 -1.69 1.12
C GLU A 140 6.58 -2.49 2.11
N ALA A 141 7.84 -2.81 1.75
CA ALA A 141 8.78 -3.45 2.67
C ALA A 141 9.17 -2.52 3.83
N GLU A 142 9.42 -1.23 3.57
CA GLU A 142 9.69 -0.23 4.62
C GLU A 142 8.51 -0.12 5.58
N HIS A 143 7.30 0.02 5.04
CA HIS A 143 6.06 0.12 5.83
C HIS A 143 5.74 -1.17 6.59
N SER A 144 6.02 -2.34 6.03
CA SER A 144 5.91 -3.62 6.73
C SER A 144 6.86 -3.70 7.92
N GLY A 145 8.09 -3.20 7.78
CA GLY A 145 9.04 -3.08 8.89
C GLY A 145 8.49 -2.23 10.04
N ILE A 146 7.83 -1.12 9.71
CA ILE A 146 7.17 -0.25 10.70
C ILE A 146 6.01 -0.99 11.38
N ILE A 147 5.14 -1.65 10.60
CA ILE A 147 4.00 -2.43 11.12
C ILE A 147 4.45 -3.49 12.13
N PHE A 148 5.48 -4.28 11.80
CA PHE A 148 5.99 -5.31 12.71
C PHE A 148 6.66 -4.70 13.94
N SER A 149 7.25 -3.52 13.82
CA SER A 149 7.80 -2.78 14.96
C SER A 149 6.69 -2.28 15.88
N TYR A 150 5.57 -1.80 15.33
CA TYR A 150 4.39 -1.40 16.11
C TYR A 150 3.83 -2.56 16.91
N LEU A 151 3.70 -3.74 16.29
CA LEU A 151 3.25 -4.94 17.01
C LEU A 151 4.14 -5.26 18.21
N LYS A 152 5.47 -5.24 18.04
CA LYS A 152 6.41 -5.49 19.15
C LYS A 152 6.30 -4.46 20.27
N LEU A 153 6.04 -3.20 19.94
CA LEU A 153 5.91 -2.13 20.94
C LEU A 153 4.58 -2.20 21.71
N LEU A 154 3.52 -2.68 21.05
CA LEU A 154 2.17 -2.72 21.60
C LEU A 154 1.82 -4.05 22.31
N GLN A 155 2.41 -5.18 21.90
CA GLN A 155 2.17 -6.51 22.47
C GLN A 155 3.11 -6.83 23.64
N LYS A 156 3.22 -5.92 24.62
CA LYS A 156 4.00 -6.16 25.84
C LYS A 156 3.50 -7.38 26.61
#